data_AF-X0V382-F1
#
_entry.id   AF-X0V382-F1
#
_cell.length_a   1.000
_cell.length_b   1.000
_cell.length_c   1.000
_cell.angle_alpha   90.00
_cell.angle_beta   90.00
_cell.angle_gamma   90.00
#
_symmetry.space_group_name_H-M   'P 1'
#
loop_
_entity.id
_entity.type
_entity.pdbx_description
1 polymer ?
#
loop_
_entity_poly.entity_id
_entity_poly.type
_entity_poly.pdbx_seq_one_letter_code
_entity_poly.pdbx_strand_id
1 'polypeptide(L)'
;MCRRVLWVLAVVLFGSVAMVIQGGGPSEIASAQPPKSSGGRDRPPRTARMASELTKEQEAELLKALKEKLPGRYEALIKLREEKPRAYRWALRGTWRWYQRWKNLPEEVQKAAIVEQAERMQIVRILKAIGEAKDPAEKARLKKDLTESVARQFDAEQKRHRHHLQELKEQIRRLEEELRRRIEDRDKMIQQRLERYLTEGPPGRFRRGPGTRPADKTRGRKAPK
;
A
#
# COMPACT_ATOMS: atom_id res chain seq x y z
N MET A 1 21.09 -31.46 -5.86
CA MET A 1 20.78 -30.00 -5.77
C MET A 1 19.56 -29.71 -6.65
N CYS A 2 18.69 -28.70 -6.43
CA CYS A 2 18.46 -27.83 -5.27
C CYS A 2 17.02 -27.24 -5.32
N ARG A 3 16.47 -26.77 -4.19
CA ARG A 3 15.09 -26.21 -4.09
C ARG A 3 14.91 -24.99 -3.16
N ARG A 4 15.98 -24.49 -2.52
CA ARG A 4 15.89 -23.43 -1.47
C ARG A 4 16.14 -21.99 -1.94
N VAL A 5 16.61 -21.75 -3.16
CA VAL A 5 16.99 -20.40 -3.64
C VAL A 5 15.78 -19.54 -4.06
N LEU A 6 14.62 -20.16 -4.34
CA LEU A 6 13.48 -19.46 -4.96
C LEU A 6 12.62 -18.58 -4.02
N TRP A 7 12.95 -18.49 -2.72
CA TRP A 7 12.17 -17.75 -1.72
C TRP A 7 12.74 -16.38 -1.32
N VAL A 8 13.98 -16.06 -1.72
CA VAL A 8 14.66 -14.83 -1.27
C VAL A 8 14.01 -13.55 -1.84
N LEU A 9 13.27 -13.64 -2.95
CA LEU A 9 12.52 -12.51 -3.53
C LEU A 9 11.26 -12.09 -2.74
N ALA A 10 10.90 -12.77 -1.65
CA ALA A 10 9.67 -12.51 -0.90
C ALA A 10 9.87 -11.86 0.49
N VAL A 11 11.11 -11.76 1.02
CA VAL A 11 11.36 -11.48 2.45
C VAL A 11 12.20 -10.22 2.71
N VAL A 12 12.80 -9.57 1.69
CA VAL A 12 13.53 -8.29 1.86
C VAL A 12 12.55 -7.10 1.90
N LEU A 13 11.65 -7.12 2.87
CA LEU A 13 10.74 -6.05 3.26
C LEU A 13 10.80 -5.96 4.80
N PHE A 14 11.14 -4.78 5.32
CA PHE A 14 11.35 -4.49 6.75
C PHE A 14 12.61 -5.10 7.39
N GLY A 15 13.79 -4.77 6.83
CA GLY A 15 15.03 -4.77 7.61
C GLY A 15 15.10 -3.53 8.50
N SER A 16 14.86 -3.69 9.80
CA SER A 16 14.81 -2.59 10.77
C SER A 16 16.18 -1.94 11.00
N VAL A 17 16.30 -0.64 10.71
CA VAL A 17 17.39 0.18 11.25
C VAL A 17 17.05 0.49 12.71
N ALA A 18 17.51 -0.35 13.63
CA ALA A 18 17.50 -0.05 15.06
C ALA A 18 18.65 0.93 15.36
N MET A 19 18.38 2.23 15.21
CA MET A 19 19.30 3.25 15.69
C MET A 19 19.29 3.23 17.23
N VAL A 20 20.42 2.84 17.83
CA VAL A 20 20.63 2.92 19.28
C VAL A 20 20.81 4.38 19.66
N ILE A 21 19.73 5.01 20.13
CA ILE A 21 19.78 6.32 20.79
C ILE A 21 19.93 6.05 22.29
N GLN A 22 21.18 5.99 22.77
CA GLN A 22 21.48 6.09 24.20
C GLN A 22 21.51 7.57 24.60
N GLY A 23 20.41 8.06 25.14
CA GLY A 23 20.28 9.41 25.68
C GLY A 23 19.20 9.41 26.77
N GLY A 24 19.61 9.50 28.03
CA GLY A 24 18.74 9.24 29.18
C GLY A 24 17.75 10.37 29.47
N GLY A 25 16.56 9.98 29.91
CA GLY A 25 15.54 10.87 30.45
C GLY A 25 14.34 10.06 30.93
N PRO A 26 14.08 9.92 32.25
CA PRO A 26 12.91 9.20 32.76
C PRO A 26 11.65 10.06 32.59
N SER A 27 11.16 10.19 31.36
CA SER A 27 9.80 10.68 31.14
C SER A 27 8.82 9.55 31.51
N GLU A 28 8.21 9.68 32.68
CA GLU A 28 7.11 8.83 33.15
C GLU A 28 5.85 9.11 32.32
N ILE A 29 5.91 8.79 31.03
CA ILE A 29 4.73 8.81 30.14
C ILE A 29 3.88 7.61 30.56
N ALA A 30 2.93 7.88 31.46
CA ALA A 30 1.94 6.92 31.91
C ALA A 30 1.39 6.15 30.71
N SER A 31 1.52 4.81 30.75
CA SER A 31 1.20 3.93 29.63
C SER A 31 -0.30 3.89 29.38
N ALA A 32 -0.79 4.90 28.67
CA ALA A 32 -2.16 5.00 28.20
C ALA A 32 -2.40 3.90 27.17
N GLN A 33 -2.82 2.72 27.66
CA GLN A 33 -3.20 1.61 26.79
C GLN A 33 -4.20 2.14 25.75
N PRO A 34 -3.95 1.96 24.43
CA PRO A 34 -4.86 2.44 23.42
C PRO A 34 -6.24 1.84 23.68
N PRO A 35 -7.32 2.64 23.67
CA PRO A 35 -8.63 2.20 24.09
C PRO A 35 -9.02 0.95 23.30
N LYS A 36 -9.27 -0.16 24.03
CA LYS A 36 -9.62 -1.45 23.44
C LYS A 36 -10.91 -1.27 22.63
N SER A 37 -10.77 -1.09 21.32
CA SER A 37 -11.86 -0.85 20.38
C SER A 37 -12.72 -2.12 20.23
N SER A 38 -13.54 -2.39 21.24
CA SER A 38 -14.52 -3.47 21.34
C SER A 38 -15.75 -3.26 20.45
N GLY A 39 -15.75 -2.19 19.64
CA GLY A 39 -16.72 -1.99 18.57
C GLY A 39 -16.60 -3.11 17.53
N GLY A 40 -17.38 -4.18 17.74
CA GLY A 40 -17.62 -5.25 16.79
C GLY A 40 -18.32 -4.71 15.56
N ARG A 41 -17.53 -4.08 14.67
CA ARG A 41 -17.98 -3.76 13.32
C ARG A 41 -18.16 -5.09 12.61
N ASP A 42 -19.34 -5.30 12.05
CA ASP A 42 -19.58 -6.32 11.03
C ASP A 42 -18.61 -6.09 9.88
N ARG A 43 -17.43 -6.73 9.98
CA ARG A 43 -16.48 -6.73 8.87
C ARG A 43 -17.16 -7.55 7.77
N PRO A 44 -17.47 -6.94 6.61
CA PRO A 44 -18.12 -7.67 5.54
C PRO A 44 -17.28 -8.92 5.22
N PRO A 45 -17.92 -10.07 4.95
CA PRO A 45 -17.23 -11.34 4.84
C PRO A 45 -16.04 -11.20 3.89
N ARG A 46 -14.85 -11.52 4.42
CA ARG A 46 -13.55 -11.20 3.80
C ARG A 46 -13.37 -11.83 2.41
N THR A 47 -14.24 -12.79 2.08
CA THR A 47 -14.39 -13.47 0.80
C THR A 47 -15.06 -12.62 -0.29
N ALA A 48 -16.01 -11.72 0.02
CA ALA A 48 -16.72 -10.92 -1.00
C ALA A 48 -15.83 -9.87 -1.67
N ARG A 49 -14.67 -9.54 -1.08
CA ARG A 49 -13.59 -8.76 -1.72
C ARG A 49 -12.63 -9.67 -2.51
N MET A 50 -13.16 -10.71 -3.17
CA MET A 50 -12.42 -11.39 -4.24
C MET A 50 -12.01 -10.33 -5.25
N ALA A 51 -10.73 -9.97 -5.25
CA ALA A 51 -10.23 -8.86 -6.05
C ALA A 51 -10.53 -9.15 -7.52
N SER A 52 -11.36 -8.30 -8.12
CA SER A 52 -11.73 -8.36 -9.53
C SER A 52 -10.52 -8.71 -10.37
N GLU A 53 -10.66 -9.76 -11.18
CA GLU A 53 -9.63 -10.08 -12.16
C GLU A 53 -9.54 -8.89 -13.13
N LEU A 54 -8.33 -8.56 -13.58
CA LEU A 54 -8.17 -7.51 -14.58
C LEU A 54 -8.95 -7.90 -15.83
N THR A 55 -9.59 -6.93 -16.47
CA THR A 55 -10.14 -7.17 -17.80
C THR A 55 -9.00 -7.39 -18.79
N LYS A 56 -9.26 -8.10 -19.90
CA LYS A 56 -8.25 -8.33 -20.95
C LYS A 56 -7.69 -7.01 -21.51
N GLU A 57 -8.52 -5.97 -21.56
CA GLU A 57 -8.15 -4.61 -21.96
C GLU A 57 -7.17 -3.97 -20.97
N GLN A 58 -7.44 -4.07 -19.67
CA GLN A 58 -6.54 -3.56 -18.62
C GLN A 58 -5.20 -4.31 -18.61
N GLU A 59 -5.21 -5.63 -18.85
CA GLU A 59 -3.98 -6.41 -19.04
C GLU A 59 -3.20 -5.93 -20.28
N ALA A 60 -3.88 -5.68 -21.41
CA ALA A 60 -3.24 -5.20 -22.64
C ALA A 60 -2.68 -3.76 -22.50
N GLU A 61 -3.43 -2.83 -21.90
CA GLU A 61 -2.97 -1.46 -21.57
C GLU A 61 -1.70 -1.52 -20.72
N LEU A 62 -1.73 -2.32 -19.65
CA LEU A 62 -0.61 -2.48 -18.73
C LEU A 62 0.62 -3.09 -19.42
N LEU A 63 0.44 -4.17 -20.19
CA LEU A 63 1.56 -4.84 -20.88
C LEU A 63 2.18 -3.94 -21.95
N LYS A 64 1.38 -3.13 -22.67
CA LYS A 64 1.87 -2.12 -23.61
C LYS A 64 2.74 -1.08 -22.90
N ALA A 65 2.24 -0.49 -21.81
CA ALA A 65 2.97 0.52 -21.04
C ALA A 65 4.26 -0.03 -20.42
N LEU A 66 4.24 -1.27 -19.92
CA LEU A 66 5.43 -1.93 -19.37
C LEU A 66 6.45 -2.26 -20.46
N LYS A 67 6.04 -2.70 -21.65
CA LYS A 67 6.94 -2.96 -22.77
C LYS A 67 7.72 -1.71 -23.19
N GLU A 68 7.05 -0.56 -23.18
CA GLU A 68 7.65 0.73 -23.55
C GLU A 68 8.54 1.33 -22.45
N LYS A 69 8.07 1.36 -21.19
CA LYS A 69 8.75 2.09 -20.10
C LYS A 69 9.61 1.24 -19.18
N LEU A 70 9.34 -0.07 -19.06
CA LEU A 70 9.99 -0.99 -18.12
C LEU A 70 10.15 -2.40 -18.75
N PRO A 71 10.91 -2.55 -19.86
CA PRO A 71 10.96 -3.80 -20.64
C PRO A 71 11.36 -5.02 -19.80
N GLY A 72 12.35 -4.91 -18.89
CA GLY A 72 12.72 -6.01 -17.99
C GLY A 72 11.62 -6.45 -17.01
N ARG A 73 10.63 -5.59 -16.72
CA ARG A 73 9.44 -5.95 -15.92
C ARG A 73 8.35 -6.58 -16.79
N TYR A 74 8.23 -6.15 -18.04
CA TYR A 74 7.39 -6.81 -19.05
C TYR A 74 7.86 -8.25 -19.29
N GLU A 75 9.15 -8.46 -19.58
CA GLU A 75 9.77 -9.79 -19.76
C GLU A 75 9.53 -10.71 -18.55
N ALA A 76 9.75 -10.20 -17.33
CA ALA A 76 9.51 -10.96 -16.10
C ALA A 76 8.03 -11.37 -15.92
N LEU A 77 7.09 -10.53 -16.35
CA LEU A 77 5.66 -10.87 -16.33
C LEU A 77 5.28 -11.89 -17.40
N ILE A 78 5.79 -11.78 -18.63
CA ILE A 78 5.55 -12.78 -19.69
C ILE A 78 6.11 -14.15 -19.27
N LYS A 79 7.34 -14.19 -18.76
CA LYS A 79 7.93 -15.42 -18.21
C LYS A 79 7.11 -16.02 -17.06
N LEU A 80 6.59 -15.18 -16.16
CA LEU A 80 5.69 -15.64 -15.09
C LEU A 80 4.35 -16.17 -15.62
N ARG A 81 3.84 -15.64 -16.74
CA ARG A 81 2.60 -16.10 -17.38
C ARG A 81 2.74 -17.54 -17.89
N GLU A 82 3.89 -17.85 -18.48
CA GLU A 82 4.23 -19.19 -18.98
C GLU A 82 4.54 -20.17 -17.84
N GLU A 83 5.47 -19.84 -16.94
CA GLU A 83 5.90 -20.77 -15.90
C GLU A 83 4.89 -20.97 -14.77
N LYS A 84 4.20 -19.89 -14.35
CA LYS A 84 3.45 -19.85 -13.08
C LYS A 84 2.18 -18.97 -13.18
N PRO A 85 1.13 -19.39 -13.91
CA PRO A 85 -0.08 -18.58 -14.15
C PRO A 85 -0.74 -17.98 -12.89
N ARG A 86 -0.71 -18.69 -11.75
CA ARG A 86 -1.22 -18.16 -10.46
C ARG A 86 -0.37 -17.01 -9.91
N ALA A 87 0.96 -17.11 -10.02
CA ALA A 87 1.87 -16.04 -9.63
C ALA A 87 1.77 -14.84 -10.57
N TYR A 88 1.59 -15.09 -11.87
CA TYR A 88 1.28 -14.05 -12.87
C TYR A 88 0.05 -13.23 -12.47
N ARG A 89 -1.11 -13.86 -12.23
CA ARG A 89 -2.34 -13.13 -11.82
C ARG A 89 -2.16 -12.30 -10.53
N TRP A 90 -1.30 -12.73 -9.62
CA TRP A 90 -0.97 -11.96 -8.42
C TRP A 90 -0.05 -10.76 -8.74
N ALA A 91 1.04 -10.99 -9.47
CA ALA A 91 2.00 -9.96 -9.86
C ALA A 91 1.37 -8.89 -10.78
N LEU A 92 0.49 -9.31 -11.69
CA LEU A 92 -0.25 -8.44 -12.59
C LEU A 92 -1.16 -7.48 -11.81
N ARG A 93 -1.95 -7.98 -10.84
CA ARG A 93 -2.79 -7.14 -9.95
C ARG A 93 -1.97 -6.16 -9.11
N GLY A 94 -0.81 -6.58 -8.59
CA GLY A 94 0.10 -5.68 -7.88
C GLY A 94 0.65 -4.57 -8.79
N THR A 95 1.05 -4.94 -10.00
CA THR A 95 1.60 -4.01 -11.00
C THR A 95 0.54 -3.06 -11.57
N TRP A 96 -0.71 -3.51 -11.71
CA TRP A 96 -1.84 -2.66 -12.10
C TRP A 96 -2.12 -1.55 -11.06
N ARG A 97 -2.15 -1.88 -9.77
CA ARG A 97 -2.32 -0.88 -8.69
C ARG A 97 -1.15 0.10 -8.58
N TRP A 98 0.03 -0.29 -9.04
CA TRP A 98 1.16 0.62 -9.19
C TRP A 98 0.96 1.51 -10.42
N TYR A 99 0.67 0.93 -11.59
CA TYR A 99 0.45 1.63 -12.85
C TYR A 99 -0.70 2.66 -12.78
N GLN A 100 -1.83 2.29 -12.18
CA GLN A 100 -2.98 3.19 -12.00
C GLN A 100 -2.67 4.41 -11.12
N ARG A 101 -1.73 4.29 -10.16
CA ARG A 101 -1.23 5.44 -9.41
C ARG A 101 -0.22 6.22 -10.24
N TRP A 102 0.73 5.51 -10.85
CA TRP A 102 1.80 6.09 -11.67
C TRP A 102 1.28 6.96 -12.83
N LYS A 103 0.30 6.48 -13.61
CA LYS A 103 -0.19 7.19 -14.80
C LYS A 103 -0.91 8.51 -14.50
N ASN A 104 -1.30 8.74 -13.25
CA ASN A 104 -1.96 9.95 -12.79
C ASN A 104 -0.99 10.93 -12.09
N LEU A 105 0.31 10.61 -12.00
CA LEU A 105 1.33 11.51 -11.45
C LEU A 105 1.80 12.54 -12.50
N PRO A 106 2.36 13.69 -12.11
CA PRO A 106 3.06 14.58 -13.01
C PRO A 106 4.24 13.88 -13.72
N GLU A 107 4.54 14.28 -14.95
CA GLU A 107 5.52 13.59 -15.81
C GLU A 107 6.92 13.45 -15.17
N GLU A 108 7.38 14.47 -14.42
CA GLU A 108 8.65 14.41 -13.69
C GLU A 108 8.67 13.30 -12.64
N VAL A 109 7.55 13.10 -11.94
CA VAL A 109 7.37 12.09 -10.90
C VAL A 109 7.18 10.71 -11.55
N GLN A 110 6.54 10.64 -12.72
CA GLN A 110 6.49 9.43 -13.54
C GLN A 110 7.88 8.96 -13.96
N LYS A 111 8.74 9.89 -14.43
CA LYS A 111 10.14 9.61 -14.79
C LYS A 111 10.94 9.11 -13.58
N ALA A 112 10.81 9.78 -12.43
CA ALA A 112 11.45 9.32 -11.19
C ALA A 112 11.01 7.90 -10.79
N ALA A 113 9.71 7.59 -10.85
CA ALA A 113 9.19 6.26 -10.54
C ALA A 113 9.65 5.15 -11.51
N ILE A 114 9.94 5.50 -12.78
CA ILE A 114 10.57 4.57 -13.73
C ILE A 114 12.03 4.30 -13.33
N VAL A 115 12.81 5.36 -13.04
CA VAL A 115 14.22 5.24 -12.62
C VAL A 115 14.34 4.39 -11.35
N GLU A 116 13.54 4.66 -10.32
CA GLU A 116 13.52 3.85 -9.09
C GLU A 116 13.27 2.37 -9.38
N GLN A 117 12.31 2.03 -10.24
CA GLN A 117 12.03 0.63 -10.59
C GLN A 117 13.15 -0.01 -11.41
N ALA A 118 13.79 0.73 -12.30
CA ALA A 118 14.94 0.26 -13.08
C ALA A 118 16.14 -0.02 -12.17
N GLU A 119 16.53 0.94 -11.32
CA GLU A 119 17.64 0.78 -10.37
C GLU A 119 17.37 -0.32 -9.35
N ARG A 120 16.13 -0.45 -8.85
CA ARG A 120 15.77 -1.55 -7.94
C ARG A 120 15.98 -2.93 -8.58
N MET A 121 15.66 -3.08 -9.87
CA MET A 121 15.94 -4.32 -10.61
C MET A 121 17.44 -4.52 -10.84
N GLN A 122 18.17 -3.44 -11.11
CA GLN A 122 19.63 -3.47 -11.29
C GLN A 122 20.38 -3.85 -10.01
N ILE A 123 19.99 -3.29 -8.86
CA ILE A 123 20.51 -3.62 -7.53
C ILE A 123 20.37 -5.12 -7.23
N VAL A 124 19.21 -5.72 -7.51
CA VAL A 124 19.01 -7.17 -7.33
C VAL A 124 19.92 -8.00 -8.24
N ARG A 125 20.17 -7.54 -9.48
CA ARG A 125 21.12 -8.20 -10.39
C ARG A 125 22.57 -8.10 -9.90
N ILE A 126 23.00 -6.90 -9.49
CA ILE A 126 24.36 -6.66 -8.98
C ILE A 126 24.61 -7.44 -7.69
N LEU A 127 23.67 -7.45 -6.74
CA LEU A 127 23.77 -8.24 -5.51
C LEU A 127 23.92 -9.75 -5.79
N LYS A 128 23.21 -10.27 -6.80
CA LYS A 128 23.39 -11.67 -7.25
C LYS A 128 24.80 -11.88 -7.81
N ALA A 129 25.25 -11.01 -8.70
CA ALA A 129 26.59 -11.09 -9.30
C ALA A 129 27.71 -11.03 -8.23
N ILE A 130 27.59 -10.16 -7.21
CA ILE A 130 28.55 -10.08 -6.08
C ILE A 130 28.65 -11.42 -5.32
N GLY A 131 27.53 -12.13 -5.16
CA GLY A 131 27.47 -13.43 -4.51
C GLY A 131 28.06 -14.57 -5.35
N GLU A 132 28.03 -14.45 -6.69
CA GLU A 132 28.53 -15.45 -7.64
C GLU A 132 30.00 -15.21 -8.04
N ALA A 133 30.47 -13.96 -7.99
CA ALA A 133 31.83 -13.55 -8.27
C ALA A 133 32.85 -14.28 -7.36
N LYS A 134 34.00 -14.63 -7.93
CA LYS A 134 35.12 -15.25 -7.18
C LYS A 134 36.29 -14.29 -7.02
N ASP A 135 36.58 -13.50 -8.04
CA ASP A 135 37.65 -12.52 -8.06
C ASP A 135 37.36 -11.33 -7.10
N PRO A 136 38.31 -10.97 -6.20
CA PRO A 136 38.22 -9.76 -5.40
C PRO A 136 38.11 -8.46 -6.21
N ALA A 137 38.75 -8.37 -7.39
CA ALA A 137 38.72 -7.14 -8.20
C ALA A 137 37.36 -6.96 -8.90
N GLU A 138 36.78 -8.01 -9.46
CA GLU A 138 35.38 -8.06 -9.92
C GLU A 138 34.41 -7.63 -8.81
N LYS A 139 34.54 -8.18 -7.59
CA LYS A 139 33.72 -7.78 -6.43
C LYS A 139 33.87 -6.31 -6.08
N ALA A 140 35.07 -5.75 -6.20
CA ALA A 140 35.31 -4.33 -5.93
C ALA A 140 34.63 -3.43 -6.99
N ARG A 141 34.59 -3.84 -8.26
CA ARG A 141 33.85 -3.14 -9.33
C ARG A 141 32.33 -3.19 -9.08
N LEU A 142 31.77 -4.39 -8.90
CA LEU A 142 30.34 -4.58 -8.65
C LEU A 142 29.84 -3.82 -7.41
N LYS A 143 30.68 -3.64 -6.37
CA LYS A 143 30.35 -2.80 -5.20
C LYS A 143 30.24 -1.31 -5.54
N LYS A 144 31.03 -0.80 -6.48
CA LYS A 144 30.90 0.58 -6.98
C LYS A 144 29.60 0.73 -7.77
N ASP A 145 29.34 -0.17 -8.71
CA ASP A 145 28.10 -0.20 -9.49
C ASP A 145 26.86 -0.25 -8.60
N LEU A 146 26.90 -1.06 -7.53
CA LEU A 146 25.84 -1.12 -6.51
C LEU A 146 25.65 0.22 -5.80
N THR A 147 26.73 0.89 -5.41
CA THR A 147 26.70 2.18 -4.70
C THR A 147 26.07 3.26 -5.59
N GLU A 148 26.46 3.32 -6.86
CA GLU A 148 25.87 4.24 -7.83
C GLU A 148 24.38 3.97 -8.09
N SER A 149 24.00 2.69 -8.25
CA SER A 149 22.59 2.32 -8.43
C SER A 149 21.74 2.66 -7.20
N VAL A 150 22.26 2.46 -5.98
CA VAL A 150 21.57 2.86 -4.75
C VAL A 150 21.43 4.38 -4.66
N ALA A 151 22.44 5.16 -5.05
CA ALA A 151 22.34 6.62 -5.11
C ALA A 151 21.27 7.09 -6.11
N ARG A 152 21.25 6.53 -7.32
CA ARG A 152 20.22 6.85 -8.33
C ARG A 152 18.81 6.43 -7.90
N GLN A 153 18.65 5.31 -7.20
CA GLN A 153 17.38 4.93 -6.58
C GLN A 153 16.95 5.95 -5.51
N PHE A 154 17.87 6.34 -4.61
CA PHE A 154 17.58 7.29 -3.54
C PHE A 154 17.11 8.65 -4.08
N ASP A 155 17.80 9.22 -5.08
CA ASP A 155 17.40 10.50 -5.68
C ASP A 155 16.01 10.43 -6.35
N ALA A 156 15.69 9.29 -6.96
CA ALA A 156 14.36 9.04 -7.54
C ALA A 156 13.28 8.93 -6.46
N GLU A 157 13.55 8.24 -5.35
CA GLU A 157 12.66 8.16 -4.19
C GLU A 157 12.44 9.54 -3.56
N GLN A 158 13.50 10.35 -3.40
CA GLN A 158 13.40 11.71 -2.86
C GLN A 158 12.48 12.60 -3.70
N LYS A 159 12.56 12.53 -5.04
CA LYS A 159 11.65 13.25 -5.95
C LYS A 159 10.18 12.86 -5.72
N ARG A 160 9.90 11.55 -5.58
CA ARG A 160 8.55 11.05 -5.30
C ARG A 160 8.05 11.43 -3.91
N HIS A 161 8.91 11.38 -2.88
CA HIS A 161 8.54 11.76 -1.53
C HIS A 161 8.26 13.27 -1.41
N ARG A 162 9.00 14.12 -2.12
CA ARG A 162 8.70 15.57 -2.21
C ARG A 162 7.33 15.84 -2.81
N HIS A 163 6.97 15.17 -3.91
CA HIS A 163 5.63 15.28 -4.49
C HIS A 163 4.55 14.81 -3.51
N HIS A 164 4.73 13.66 -2.87
CA HIS A 164 3.75 13.14 -1.92
C HIS A 164 3.58 14.06 -0.69
N LEU A 165 4.65 14.69 -0.23
CA LEU A 165 4.59 15.71 0.82
C LEU A 165 3.81 16.96 0.37
N GLN A 166 3.87 17.35 -0.90
CA GLN A 166 3.05 18.44 -1.46
C GLN A 166 1.57 18.04 -1.51
N GLU A 167 1.23 16.85 -1.99
CA GLU A 167 -0.15 16.32 -1.97
C GLU A 167 -0.75 16.34 -0.55
N LEU A 168 0.01 15.90 0.45
CA LEU A 168 -0.42 15.88 1.84
C LEU A 168 -0.60 17.29 2.41
N LYS A 169 0.27 18.25 2.07
CA LYS A 169 0.12 19.66 2.47
C LYS A 169 -1.15 20.29 1.89
N GLU A 170 -1.46 20.00 0.62
CA GLU A 170 -2.72 20.45 0.02
C GLU A 170 -3.95 19.84 0.71
N GLN A 171 -3.91 18.54 1.06
CA GLN A 171 -5.00 17.88 1.77
C GLN A 171 -5.22 18.49 3.15
N ILE A 172 -4.15 18.74 3.92
CA ILE A 172 -4.22 19.42 5.22
C ILE A 172 -4.86 20.79 5.06
N ARG A 173 -4.37 21.61 4.11
CA ARG A 173 -4.92 22.94 3.85
C ARG A 173 -6.42 22.90 3.52
N ARG A 174 -6.86 21.98 2.66
CA ARG A 174 -8.30 21.82 2.31
C ARG A 174 -9.13 21.47 3.54
N LEU A 175 -8.65 20.57 4.40
CA LEU A 175 -9.32 20.19 5.65
C LEU A 175 -9.37 21.36 6.67
N GLU A 176 -8.34 22.20 6.74
CA GLU A 176 -8.34 23.43 7.55
C GLU A 176 -9.31 24.49 7.02
N GLU A 177 -9.47 24.60 5.69
CA GLU A 177 -10.45 25.47 5.06
C GLU A 177 -11.90 24.95 5.29
N GLU A 178 -12.13 23.64 5.17
CA GLU A 178 -13.40 23.00 5.54
C GLU A 178 -13.74 23.19 7.03
N LEU A 179 -12.74 23.06 7.92
CA LEU A 179 -12.93 23.25 9.36
C LEU A 179 -13.29 24.70 9.69
N ARG A 180 -12.60 25.69 9.08
CA ARG A 180 -12.92 27.12 9.24
C ARG A 180 -14.36 27.43 8.82
N ARG A 181 -14.79 26.97 7.65
CA ARG A 181 -16.18 27.13 7.19
C ARG A 181 -17.19 26.53 8.17
N ARG A 182 -16.91 25.37 8.77
CA ARG A 182 -17.78 24.76 9.80
C ARG A 182 -17.80 25.54 11.12
N ILE A 183 -16.75 26.30 11.43
CA ILE A 183 -16.71 27.19 12.60
C ILE A 183 -17.51 28.46 12.31
N GLU A 184 -17.43 29.00 11.09
CA GLU A 184 -18.22 30.14 10.62
C GLU A 184 -19.72 29.80 10.54
N ASP A 185 -20.09 28.64 9.96
CA ASP A 185 -21.47 28.13 9.91
C ASP A 185 -21.98 27.58 11.27
N ARG A 186 -21.18 27.61 12.35
CA ARG A 186 -21.47 26.94 13.63
C ARG A 186 -22.88 27.21 14.15
N ASP A 187 -23.25 28.48 14.26
CA ASP A 187 -24.50 28.87 14.94
C ASP A 187 -25.73 28.53 14.09
N LYS A 188 -25.60 28.63 12.77
CA LYS A 188 -26.58 28.11 11.80
C LYS A 188 -26.73 26.59 11.87
N MET A 189 -25.62 25.84 12.01
CA MET A 189 -25.67 24.39 12.22
C MET A 189 -26.30 24.03 13.58
N ILE A 190 -26.15 24.87 14.61
CA ILE A 190 -26.80 24.70 15.91
C ILE A 190 -28.31 24.96 15.78
N GLN A 191 -28.72 26.06 15.14
CA GLN A 191 -30.12 26.40 14.89
C GLN A 191 -30.84 25.29 14.10
N GLN A 192 -30.27 24.84 12.98
CA GLN A 192 -30.82 23.74 12.18
C GLN A 192 -30.97 22.41 12.95
N ARG A 193 -30.08 22.14 13.92
CA ARG A 193 -30.21 20.98 14.81
C ARG A 193 -31.29 21.20 15.86
N LEU A 194 -31.38 22.40 16.42
CA LEU A 194 -32.40 22.76 17.40
C LEU A 194 -33.80 22.69 16.79
N GLU A 195 -34.02 23.29 15.62
CA GLU A 195 -35.26 23.19 14.84
C GLU A 195 -35.64 21.73 14.59
N ARG A 196 -34.68 20.91 14.11
CA ARG A 196 -34.92 19.48 13.93
C ARG A 196 -35.34 18.78 15.23
N TYR A 197 -34.71 19.11 16.35
CA TYR A 197 -35.07 18.52 17.65
C TYR A 197 -36.44 18.96 18.15
N LEU A 198 -36.90 20.16 17.80
CA LEU A 198 -38.23 20.67 18.12
C LEU A 198 -39.31 20.04 17.23
N THR A 199 -39.03 19.80 15.95
CA THR A 199 -40.00 19.26 14.98
C THR A 199 -40.04 17.72 14.94
N GLU A 200 -38.89 17.05 14.88
CA GLU A 200 -38.79 15.58 14.76
C GLU A 200 -38.59 14.89 16.12
N GLY A 201 -38.38 15.67 17.19
CA GLY A 201 -37.86 15.19 18.47
C GLY A 201 -36.33 15.00 18.45
N PRO A 202 -35.71 14.74 19.61
CA PRO A 202 -34.29 14.38 19.65
C PRO A 202 -34.05 13.09 18.84
N PRO A 203 -32.94 12.97 18.09
CA PRO A 203 -32.65 11.82 17.24
C PRO A 203 -32.73 10.55 18.09
N GLY A 204 -33.80 9.78 17.90
CA GLY A 204 -34.23 8.79 18.87
C GLY A 204 -33.10 7.83 19.19
N ARG A 205 -32.64 7.84 20.45
CA ARG A 205 -31.49 7.06 20.99
C ARG A 205 -31.37 5.76 20.23
N PHE A 206 -30.44 5.68 19.26
CA PHE A 206 -30.44 4.69 18.17
C PHE A 206 -31.28 3.48 18.54
N ARG A 207 -32.56 3.45 18.12
CA ARG A 207 -33.40 2.27 18.34
C ARG A 207 -32.64 1.18 17.61
N ARG A 208 -31.89 0.36 18.36
CA ARG A 208 -31.33 -0.89 17.88
C ARG A 208 -32.57 -1.64 17.43
N GLY A 209 -32.83 -1.62 16.12
CA GLY A 209 -34.07 -2.15 15.55
C GLY A 209 -34.30 -3.52 16.17
N PRO A 210 -35.50 -3.82 16.68
CA PRO A 210 -35.75 -4.97 17.55
C PRO A 210 -35.10 -6.19 16.94
N GLY A 211 -34.09 -6.71 17.64
CA GLY A 211 -32.91 -7.29 17.00
C GLY A 211 -33.22 -8.37 15.99
N THR A 212 -33.32 -7.99 14.71
CA THR A 212 -33.20 -8.90 13.57
C THR A 212 -31.75 -9.33 13.42
N ARG A 213 -31.21 -9.96 14.49
CA ARG A 213 -30.31 -11.09 14.31
C ARG A 213 -31.00 -11.97 13.26
N PRO A 214 -30.44 -12.13 12.06
CA PRO A 214 -31.03 -13.05 11.09
C PRO A 214 -31.14 -14.40 11.80
N ALA A 215 -32.35 -14.93 11.88
CA ALA A 215 -32.60 -16.17 12.61
C ALA A 215 -31.61 -17.22 12.12
N ASP A 216 -30.77 -17.73 13.03
CA ASP A 216 -29.68 -18.63 12.68
C ASP A 216 -30.25 -20.00 12.27
N LYS A 217 -30.58 -20.10 10.98
CA LYS A 217 -31.15 -21.31 10.36
C LYS A 217 -30.16 -22.48 10.35
N THR A 218 -28.92 -22.33 10.85
CA THR A 218 -27.91 -23.39 10.80
C THR A 218 -28.00 -24.44 11.92
N ARG A 219 -28.79 -24.20 12.98
CA ARG A 219 -29.06 -25.19 14.05
C ARG A 219 -29.94 -26.40 13.64
N GLY A 220 -30.10 -26.66 12.35
CA GLY A 220 -30.91 -27.75 11.79
C GLY A 220 -30.15 -28.99 11.29
N ARG A 221 -28.80 -29.02 11.32
CA ARG A 221 -28.04 -30.21 10.91
C ARG A 221 -28.10 -31.30 11.99
N LYS A 222 -29.04 -32.23 11.83
CA LYS A 222 -28.99 -33.55 12.48
C LYS A 222 -27.64 -34.21 12.15
N ALA A 223 -26.98 -34.79 13.14
CA ALA A 223 -25.82 -35.63 12.91
C ALA A 223 -26.25 -36.90 12.13
N PRO A 224 -25.46 -37.37 11.14
CA PRO A 224 -25.62 -38.73 10.64
C PRO A 224 -25.31 -39.72 11.77
N LYS A 225 -26.04 -40.85 11.77
CA LYS A 225 -25.71 -42.02 12.59
C LYS A 225 -24.60 -42.82 11.92
#